data_AF-H9W362-F1
#
_entry.id   AF-H9W362-F1
#
_cell.length_a   1.000
_cell.length_b   1.000
_cell.length_c   1.000
_cell.angle_alpha   90.00
_cell.angle_beta   90.00
_cell.angle_gamma   90.00
#
_symmetry.space_group_name_H-M   'P 1'
#
loop_
_entity.id
_entity.type
_entity.pdbx_description
1 polymer ?
#
loop_
_entity_poly.entity_id
_entity_poly.type
_entity_poly.pdbx_seq_one_letter_code
_entity_poly.pdbx_strand_id
1 'polypeptide(L)' 'RELRDHADSNIVIMLVGNKCDLNHLRAVPIDEAQDFAEKEGLSFMETSALESTNVEKAFQSILAEI' A
#
# COMPACT_ATOMS: atom_id res chain seq x y z
N ARG A 1 -1.63 -12.38 9.24
CA ARG A 1 -2.80 -12.97 9.94
C ARG A 1 -3.22 -12.15 11.16
N GLU A 2 -2.29 -11.66 11.99
CA GLU A 2 -2.61 -10.90 13.21
C GLU A 2 -3.55 -9.69 13.04
N LEU A 3 -3.42 -8.92 11.95
CA LEU A 3 -4.32 -7.79 11.68
C LEU A 3 -5.76 -8.23 11.42
N ARG A 4 -5.98 -9.30 10.63
CA ARG A 4 -7.34 -9.81 10.36
C ARG A 4 -7.96 -10.52 11.58
N ASP A 5 -7.13 -11.02 12.49
CA ASP A 5 -7.59 -11.78 13.66
C ASP A 5 -7.92 -10.87 14.87
N HIS A 6 -7.36 -9.64 14.93
CA HIS A 6 -7.55 -8.71 16.05
C HIS A 6 -8.24 -7.40 15.68
N ALA A 7 -8.45 -7.12 14.40
CA ALA A 7 -9.10 -5.91 13.96
C ALA A 7 -10.59 -6.14 13.70
N ASP A 8 -11.35 -5.06 13.83
CA ASP A 8 -12.78 -5.06 13.54
C ASP A 8 -13.05 -5.51 12.10
N SER A 9 -14.20 -6.13 11.85
CA SER A 9 -14.50 -6.73 10.53
C SER A 9 -14.59 -5.71 9.39
N ASN A 10 -14.58 -4.42 9.72
CA ASN A 10 -14.67 -3.27 8.82
C ASN A 10 -13.35 -2.50 8.63
N ILE A 11 -12.19 -3.11 8.88
CA ILE A 11 -10.93 -2.41 8.61
C ILE A 11 -10.59 -2.36 7.12
N VAL A 12 -10.31 -1.16 6.63
CA VAL A 12 -9.69 -0.94 5.32
C VAL A 12 -8.20 -1.21 5.44
N ILE A 13 -7.66 -2.08 4.60
CA ILE A 13 -6.23 -2.43 4.58
C ILE A 13 -5.65 -2.08 3.20
N MET A 14 -4.60 -1.26 3.18
CA MET A 14 -3.88 -0.88 1.97
C MET A 14 -2.41 -1.32 2.06
N LEU A 15 -1.92 -1.93 0.99
CA LEU A 15 -0.51 -2.27 0.80
C LEU A 15 0.24 -1.04 0.26
N VAL A 16 1.29 -0.61 0.98
CA VAL A 16 2.08 0.57 0.59
C VAL A 16 3.52 0.16 0.24
N GLY A 17 3.89 0.35 -1.02
CA GLY A 17 5.28 0.21 -1.49
C GLY A 17 6.05 1.50 -1.23
N ASN A 18 6.71 1.62 -0.06
CA ASN A 18 7.50 2.81 0.27
C ASN A 18 8.88 2.77 -0.42
N LYS A 19 9.51 3.95 -0.56
CA LYS A 19 10.83 4.20 -1.16
C LYS A 19 10.89 4.02 -2.69
N CYS A 20 9.83 4.39 -3.39
CA CYS A 20 9.78 4.31 -4.86
C CYS A 20 10.83 5.21 -5.57
N ASP A 21 11.46 6.14 -4.85
CA ASP A 21 12.60 6.95 -5.32
C ASP A 21 13.84 6.11 -5.66
N LEU A 22 14.03 4.97 -4.98
CA LEU A 22 15.14 4.05 -5.22
C LEU A 22 14.84 3.04 -6.33
N ASN A 23 14.38 3.53 -7.50
CA ASN A 23 14.06 2.66 -8.65
C ASN A 23 15.23 1.78 -9.10
N HIS A 24 16.47 2.25 -8.93
CA HIS A 24 17.69 1.51 -9.26
C HIS A 24 18.04 0.38 -8.28
N LEU A 25 17.41 0.35 -7.09
CA LEU A 25 17.51 -0.72 -6.10
C LEU A 25 16.18 -1.47 -5.92
N ARG A 26 15.28 -1.37 -6.91
CA ARG A 26 13.98 -2.01 -6.87
C ARG A 26 14.15 -3.53 -6.87
N ALA A 27 13.80 -4.14 -5.74
CA ALA A 27 13.79 -5.59 -5.58
C ALA A 27 12.44 -6.23 -5.95
N VAL A 28 11.35 -5.47 -5.85
CA VAL A 28 9.99 -5.93 -6.12
C VAL A 28 9.40 -5.15 -7.30
N PRO A 29 9.06 -5.82 -8.41
CA PRO A 29 8.32 -5.23 -9.52
C PRO A 29 6.95 -4.72 -9.06
N ILE A 30 6.49 -3.63 -9.67
CA ILE A 30 5.19 -3.03 -9.36
C ILE A 30 4.06 -4.04 -9.62
N ASP A 31 4.13 -4.73 -10.76
CA ASP A 31 3.13 -5.71 -11.18
C ASP A 31 2.99 -6.86 -10.18
N GLU A 32 4.10 -7.33 -9.60
CA GLU A 32 4.08 -8.40 -8.59
C GLU A 32 3.40 -7.93 -7.29
N ALA A 33 3.69 -6.71 -6.85
CA ALA A 33 3.07 -6.14 -5.66
C ALA A 33 1.58 -5.86 -5.88
N GLN A 34 1.20 -5.41 -7.08
CA GLN A 34 -0.20 -5.19 -7.45
C GLN A 34 -0.98 -6.49 -7.53
N ASP A 35 -0.45 -7.52 -8.21
CA ASP A 35 -1.05 -8.86 -8.25
C ASP A 35 -1.26 -9.44 -6.84
N PHE A 36 -0.30 -9.21 -5.94
CA PHE A 36 -0.41 -9.65 -4.55
C PHE A 36 -1.53 -8.91 -3.81
N ALA A 37 -1.61 -7.60 -3.96
CA ALA A 37 -2.66 -6.80 -3.34
C ALA A 37 -4.05 -7.22 -3.82
N GLU A 38 -4.23 -7.39 -5.13
CA GLU A 38 -5.50 -7.86 -5.72
C GLU A 38 -5.89 -9.25 -5.20
N LYS A 39 -4.94 -10.19 -5.09
CA LYS A 39 -5.19 -11.54 -4.54
C LYS A 39 -5.62 -11.51 -3.08
N GLU A 40 -5.05 -10.62 -2.28
CA GLU A 40 -5.39 -10.46 -0.87
C GLU A 40 -6.62 -9.57 -0.63
N GLY A 41 -7.13 -8.92 -1.69
CA GLY A 41 -8.24 -7.97 -1.62
C GLY A 41 -7.86 -6.66 -0.95
N LEU A 42 -6.66 -6.16 -1.22
CA LEU A 42 -6.06 -4.96 -0.66
C LEU A 42 -5.91 -3.88 -1.73
N SER A 43 -6.08 -2.62 -1.37
CA SER A 43 -5.67 -1.48 -2.21
C SER A 43 -4.13 -1.39 -2.23
N PHE A 44 -3.52 -0.94 -3.34
CA PHE A 44 -2.07 -0.81 -3.47
C PHE A 44 -1.64 0.60 -3.90
N MET A 45 -0.58 1.14 -3.29
CA MET A 45 0.02 2.40 -3.70
C MET A 45 1.53 2.45 -3.44
N GLU A 46 2.30 2.95 -4.41
CA GLU A 46 3.70 3.29 -4.20
C GLU A 46 3.87 4.71 -3.67
N THR A 47 4.68 4.84 -2.63
CA THR A 47 4.97 6.12 -1.98
C THR A 47 6.48 6.32 -1.81
N SER A 48 6.90 7.57 -1.72
CA SER A 48 8.23 7.92 -1.21
C SER A 48 8.06 8.91 -0.08
N ALA A 49 8.39 8.48 1.14
CA ALA A 49 8.48 9.40 2.27
C ALA A 49 9.61 10.42 2.11
N LEU A 50 10.67 10.08 1.36
CA LEU A 50 11.80 10.97 1.11
C LEU A 50 11.40 12.11 0.17
N GLU A 51 10.78 11.78 -0.96
CA GLU A 51 10.34 12.73 -1.98
C GLU A 51 8.91 13.25 -1.73
N SER A 52 8.29 12.87 -0.60
CA SER A 52 6.88 13.15 -0.28
C SER A 52 5.91 12.77 -1.41
N THR A 53 6.26 11.76 -2.20
CA THR A 53 5.49 11.33 -3.36
C THR A 53 4.39 10.37 -2.93
N ASN A 54 3.15 10.67 -3.32
CA ASN A 54 1.94 9.89 -3.06
C ASN A 54 1.60 9.60 -1.58
N VAL A 55 2.36 10.15 -0.62
CA VAL A 55 2.08 9.97 0.81
C VAL A 55 0.70 10.53 1.17
N GLU A 56 0.39 11.76 0.74
CA GLU A 56 -0.91 12.37 1.03
C GLU A 56 -2.06 11.66 0.30
N LYS A 57 -1.84 11.24 -0.95
CA LYS A 57 -2.83 10.46 -1.72
C LYS A 57 -3.13 9.11 -1.08
N ALA A 58 -2.12 8.45 -0.49
CA ALA A 58 -2.28 7.20 0.23
C ALA A 58 -3.22 7.38 1.42
N PHE A 59 -3.01 8.43 2.23
CA PHE A 59 -3.91 8.74 3.35
C PHE A 59 -5.32 9.14 2.88
N GLN A 60 -5.44 9.99 1.86
CA GLN A 60 -6.74 10.40 1.32
C GLN A 60 -7.54 9.21 0.76
N SER A 61 -6.87 8.26 0.10
CA SER A 61 -7.52 7.06 -0.45
C SER A 61 -8.07 6.17 0.66
N ILE A 62 -7.27 5.93 1.71
CA ILE A 62 -7.73 5.18 2.89
C ILE A 62 -8.93 5.88 3.56
N LEU A 63 -8.88 7.20 3.72
CA LEU A 63 -9.97 7.96 4.34
C LEU A 63 -11.26 7.97 3.50
N ALA A 64 -11.15 7.88 2.17
CA ALA A 64 -12.31 7.83 1.28
C ALA A 64 -12.99 6.46 1.23
N GLU A 65 -12.28 5.40 1.62
CA GLU A 65 -12.80 4.03 1.69
C GLU A 65 -13.44 3.68 3.05
N ILE A 66 -13.34 4.58 4.05
CA ILE A 66 -14.03 4.51 5.36
C ILE A 66 -15.44 5.07 5.24
#